data_AF-A0AAP9GC53-F1
#
_entry.id   AF-A0AAP9GC53-F1
#
_cell.length_a   1.000
_cell.length_b   1.000
_cell.length_c   1.000
_cell.angle_alpha   90.00
_cell.angle_beta   90.00
_cell.angle_gamma   90.00
#
_symmetry.space_group_name_H-M   'P 1'
#
loop_
_entity.id
_entity.type
_entity.pdbx_description
1 polymer ?
#
loop_
_entity_poly.entity_id
_entity_poly.type
_entity_poly.pdbx_seq_one_letter_code
_entity_poly.pdbx_strand_id
1 'polypeptide(L)'
;MKKIRYPFDLHGTLSIRYRDKVNPIFLDTDEENQSIIDIDDFAVRAFSYDAEDRLLKISLQKAVNLTEISDCGSVFTGVELEQNNIKLDLVYCLYNAGIISSSISYPLDDASPIESIAVSKPLTLHLK
;
A
#
# COMPACT_ATOMS: atom_id res chain seq x y z
N MET A 1 -9.70 -0.28 17.52
CA MET A 1 -8.34 -0.48 18.09
C MET A 1 -7.65 0.89 18.18
N LYS A 2 -6.91 1.21 19.25
CA LYS A 2 -6.13 2.46 19.30
C LYS A 2 -4.96 2.35 18.30
N LYS A 3 -4.93 3.19 17.26
CA LYS A 3 -3.79 3.28 16.34
C LYS A 3 -2.51 3.58 17.12
N ILE A 4 -1.44 2.85 16.82
CA ILE A 4 -0.10 3.13 17.36
C ILE A 4 0.25 4.56 16.95
N ARG A 5 0.66 5.39 17.91
CA ARG A 5 1.02 6.79 17.64
C ARG A 5 2.49 6.87 17.26
N TYR A 6 2.75 7.31 16.04
CA TYR A 6 4.08 7.67 15.56
C TYR A 6 4.32 9.17 15.74
N PRO A 7 5.58 9.64 15.77
CA PRO A 7 5.93 11.07 15.83
C PRO A 7 5.65 11.81 14.50
N PHE A 8 4.89 11.20 13.60
CA PHE A 8 4.48 11.73 12.32
C PHE A 8 3.08 11.22 11.97
N ASP A 9 2.39 11.96 11.11
CA ASP A 9 1.17 11.56 10.41
C ASP A 9 1.45 11.48 8.92
N LEU A 10 0.99 10.41 8.28
CA LEU A 10 1.13 10.16 6.85
C LEU A 10 -0.24 10.30 6.18
N HIS A 11 -0.27 10.99 5.06
CA HIS A 11 -1.48 11.09 4.22
C HIS A 11 -1.14 10.79 2.76
N GLY A 12 -2.18 10.45 2.02
CA GLY A 12 -2.08 10.03 0.63
C GLY A 12 -2.78 8.70 0.44
N THR A 13 -2.95 8.32 -0.83
CA THR A 13 -3.66 7.10 -1.20
C THR A 13 -2.89 6.37 -2.29
N LEU A 14 -2.94 5.04 -2.25
CA LEU A 14 -2.50 4.19 -3.35
C LEU A 14 -3.72 3.64 -4.07
N SER A 15 -3.68 3.63 -5.40
CA SER A 15 -4.57 2.84 -6.24
C SER A 15 -3.90 1.52 -6.57
N ILE A 16 -4.62 0.42 -6.34
CA ILE A 16 -4.19 -0.93 -6.68
C ILE A 16 -5.20 -1.49 -7.66
N ARG A 17 -4.72 -1.89 -8.84
CA ARG A 17 -5.53 -2.55 -9.87
C ARG A 17 -5.27 -4.04 -9.83
N TYR A 18 -6.31 -4.84 -9.67
CA TYR A 18 -6.21 -6.30 -9.69
C TYR A 18 -6.47 -6.84 -11.09
N ARG A 19 -5.91 -8.01 -11.39
CA ARG A 19 -6.18 -8.69 -12.66
C ARG A 19 -7.61 -9.19 -12.74
N ASP A 20 -8.04 -9.50 -13.96
CA ASP A 20 -9.34 -10.12 -14.20
C ASP A 20 -9.53 -11.37 -13.33
N LYS A 21 -10.72 -11.50 -12.75
CA LYS A 21 -11.13 -12.62 -11.87
C LYS A 21 -10.37 -12.71 -10.55
N VAL A 22 -9.66 -11.66 -10.14
CA VAL A 22 -9.10 -11.53 -8.79
C VAL A 22 -9.93 -10.52 -8.02
N ASN A 23 -10.42 -10.90 -6.84
CA ASN A 23 -11.13 -9.98 -5.94
C ASN A 23 -10.44 -9.85 -4.59
N PRO A 24 -10.25 -8.63 -4.07
CA PRO A 24 -9.87 -8.43 -2.69
C PRO A 24 -11.02 -8.75 -1.74
N ILE A 25 -10.72 -9.43 -0.64
CA ILE A 25 -11.74 -9.89 0.32
C ILE A 25 -12.25 -8.74 1.22
N PHE A 26 -11.36 -7.79 1.55
CA PHE A 26 -11.60 -6.76 2.58
C PHE A 26 -11.49 -5.33 2.04
N LEU A 27 -11.46 -5.17 0.72
CA LEU A 27 -11.35 -3.86 0.09
C LEU A 27 -12.45 -3.74 -0.96
N ASP A 28 -13.05 -2.56 -1.04
CA ASP A 28 -13.98 -2.27 -2.11
C ASP A 28 -13.21 -2.03 -3.41
N THR A 29 -13.80 -2.47 -4.52
CA THR A 29 -13.29 -2.24 -5.88
C THR A 29 -14.30 -1.45 -6.70
N ASP A 30 -13.80 -0.59 -7.58
CA ASP A 30 -14.63 0.08 -8.58
C ASP A 30 -14.90 -0.82 -9.81
N GLU A 31 -15.50 -0.23 -10.85
CA GLU A 31 -15.83 -0.91 -12.11
C GLU A 31 -14.60 -1.40 -12.89
N GLU A 32 -13.40 -0.87 -12.61
CA GLU A 32 -12.13 -1.27 -13.22
C GLU A 32 -11.35 -2.26 -12.35
N ASN A 33 -12.01 -2.89 -11.36
CA ASN A 33 -11.38 -3.77 -10.38
C ASN A 33 -10.19 -3.11 -9.66
N GLN A 34 -10.38 -1.84 -9.28
CA GLN A 34 -9.36 -1.05 -8.61
C GLN A 34 -9.81 -0.69 -7.19
N SER A 35 -8.92 -0.90 -6.22
CA SER A 35 -9.09 -0.41 -4.85
C SER A 35 -8.26 0.84 -4.60
N ILE A 36 -8.79 1.74 -3.78
CA ILE A 36 -8.06 2.88 -3.24
C ILE A 36 -7.81 2.61 -1.76
N ILE A 37 -6.53 2.59 -1.34
CA ILE A 37 -6.14 2.36 0.05
C ILE A 37 -5.47 3.63 0.59
N ASP A 38 -5.90 4.08 1.77
CA ASP A 38 -5.23 5.14 2.51
C ASP A 38 -3.88 4.65 3.06
N ILE A 39 -2.84 5.48 2.95
CA ILE A 39 -1.52 5.15 3.50
C ILE A 39 -1.55 4.94 5.01
N ASP A 40 -2.49 5.58 5.70
CA ASP A 40 -2.71 5.42 7.14
C ASP A 40 -3.28 4.02 7.50
N ASP A 41 -3.67 3.20 6.51
CA ASP A 41 -4.02 1.79 6.71
C ASP A 41 -2.82 0.84 6.59
N PHE A 42 -1.66 1.34 6.20
CA PHE A 42 -0.41 0.58 6.19
C PHE A 42 0.17 0.53 7.60
N ALA A 43 0.70 -0.65 7.98
CA ALA A 43 1.43 -0.79 9.22
C ALA A 43 2.86 -0.24 9.05
N VAL A 44 3.28 0.67 9.92
CA VAL A 44 4.70 1.05 10.02
C VAL A 44 5.49 -0.15 10.56
N ARG A 45 6.41 -0.66 9.76
CA ARG A 45 7.31 -1.76 10.13
C ARG A 45 8.59 -1.26 10.78
N ALA A 46 9.13 -0.17 10.26
CA ALA A 46 10.32 0.47 10.79
C ALA A 46 10.31 1.96 10.44
N PHE A 47 10.97 2.75 11.27
CA PHE A 47 11.38 4.10 10.89
C PHE A 47 12.73 4.40 11.54
N SER A 48 13.54 5.22 10.89
CA SER A 48 14.84 5.66 11.39
C SER A 48 15.09 7.11 11.01
N TYR A 49 15.70 7.85 11.92
CA TYR A 49 16.13 9.22 11.67
C TYR A 49 17.65 9.28 11.52
N ASP A 50 18.10 9.82 10.40
CA ASP A 50 19.49 10.15 10.14
C ASP A 50 19.70 11.64 10.44
N ALA A 51 20.48 11.94 11.47
CA ALA A 51 20.68 13.31 11.93
C ALA A 51 21.66 14.10 11.05
N GLU A 52 22.61 13.43 10.39
CA GLU A 52 23.61 14.08 9.55
C GLU A 52 22.94 14.59 8.27
N ASP A 53 22.18 13.72 7.61
CA ASP A 53 21.46 14.06 6.38
C ASP A 53 20.08 14.69 6.64
N ARG A 54 19.63 14.70 7.89
CA ARG A 54 18.29 15.15 8.31
C ARG A 54 17.18 14.43 7.54
N LEU A 55 17.32 13.11 7.41
CA LEU A 55 16.40 12.25 6.69
C LEU A 55 15.64 11.35 7.65
N LEU A 56 14.32 11.34 7.53
CA LEU A 56 13.44 10.37 8.15
C LEU A 56 13.09 9.29 7.12
N LYS A 57 13.56 8.07 7.37
CA LYS A 57 13.26 6.89 6.54
C LYS A 57 12.13 6.11 7.22
N ILE A 58 11.08 5.77 6.49
CA ILE A 58 9.90 5.06 6.99
C ILE A 58 9.61 3.88 6.08
N SER A 59 9.39 2.71 6.66
CA SER A 59 9.00 1.50 5.95
C SER A 59 7.61 1.07 6.38
N LEU A 60 6.70 0.99 5.41
CA LEU A 60 5.29 0.67 5.58
C LEU A 60 4.98 -0.64 4.88
N GLN A 61 4.01 -1.39 5.42
CA GLN A 61 3.56 -2.64 4.80
C GLN A 61 2.06 -2.82 4.97
N LYS A 62 1.40 -3.29 3.91
CA LYS A 62 0.01 -3.73 3.90
C LYS A 62 -0.09 -5.11 3.29
N ALA A 63 -0.73 -6.03 4.01
CA ALA A 63 -1.16 -7.30 3.44
C ALA A 63 -2.54 -7.11 2.80
N VAL A 64 -2.69 -7.64 1.58
CA VAL A 64 -3.96 -7.69 0.85
C VAL A 64 -4.34 -9.15 0.66
N ASN A 65 -5.54 -9.52 1.12
CA ASN A 65 -6.07 -10.87 0.96
C ASN A 65 -6.91 -10.90 -0.32
N LEU A 66 -6.55 -11.80 -1.23
CA LEU A 66 -7.13 -11.91 -2.56
C LEU A 66 -7.74 -13.30 -2.76
N THR A 67 -8.76 -13.39 -3.60
CA THR A 67 -9.43 -14.64 -3.98
C THR A 67 -9.65 -14.68 -5.48
N GLU A 68 -9.65 -15.87 -6.05
CA GLU A 68 -10.03 -16.07 -7.45
C GLU A 68 -11.55 -16.25 -7.59
N ILE A 69 -12.08 -15.69 -8.68
CA ILE A 69 -13.47 -15.87 -9.11
C ILE A 69 -13.48 -16.89 -10.25
N SER A 70 -14.33 -17.91 -10.17
CA SER A 70 -14.50 -18.86 -11.29
C SER A 70 -15.27 -18.29 -12.47
N ASP A 71 -15.00 -18.79 -13.67
CA ASP A 71 -15.66 -18.45 -14.94
C ASP A 71 -17.18 -18.61 -14.93
N CYS A 72 -17.71 -19.48 -14.06
CA CYS A 72 -19.13 -19.62 -13.81
C CYS A 72 -19.56 -18.66 -12.70
N GLY A 73 -19.70 -17.37 -13.05
CA GLY A 73 -20.49 -16.34 -12.37
C GLY A 73 -20.59 -16.35 -10.84
N SER A 74 -20.05 -15.31 -10.21
CA SER A 74 -20.33 -14.87 -8.83
C SER A 74 -19.97 -15.81 -7.67
N VAL A 75 -19.49 -17.03 -7.92
CA VAL A 75 -19.05 -17.93 -6.85
C VAL A 75 -17.57 -17.72 -6.58
N PHE A 76 -17.25 -17.22 -5.38
CA PHE A 76 -15.89 -17.25 -4.86
C PHE A 76 -15.45 -18.71 -4.75
N THR A 77 -14.34 -19.07 -5.37
CA THR A 77 -13.86 -20.47 -5.39
C THR A 77 -13.37 -20.94 -4.01
N GLY A 78 -13.26 -20.03 -3.04
CA GLY A 78 -12.69 -20.30 -1.72
C GLY A 78 -11.17 -20.50 -1.75
N VAL A 79 -10.54 -20.34 -2.93
CA VAL A 79 -9.09 -20.39 -3.06
C VAL A 79 -8.55 -19.01 -2.68
N GLU A 80 -8.01 -18.92 -1.47
CA GLU A 80 -7.22 -17.76 -1.05
C GLU A 80 -5.91 -17.77 -1.84
N LEU A 81 -5.67 -16.70 -2.58
CA LEU A 81 -4.38 -16.44 -3.18
C LEU A 81 -3.39 -16.04 -2.08
N GLU A 82 -2.12 -16.41 -2.24
CA GLU A 82 -1.08 -16.09 -1.25
C GLU A 82 -1.13 -14.60 -0.85
N GLN A 83 -0.95 -14.34 0.44
CA GLN A 83 -1.06 -12.99 1.00
C GLN A 83 -0.15 -12.01 0.24
N ASN A 84 -0.76 -11.04 -0.43
CA ASN A 84 -0.05 -10.07 -1.24
C ASN A 84 0.43 -8.92 -0.36
N ASN A 85 1.72 -8.95 -0.03
CA ASN A 85 2.34 -7.94 0.82
C ASN A 85 2.89 -6.79 -0.02
N ILE A 86 2.26 -5.63 0.07
CA ILE A 86 2.72 -4.40 -0.56
C ILE A 86 3.59 -3.66 0.45
N LYS A 87 4.84 -3.39 0.08
CA LYS A 87 5.77 -2.58 0.88
C LYS A 87 5.91 -1.18 0.27
N LEU A 88 5.89 -0.15 1.11
CA LEU A 88 6.14 1.23 0.72
C LEU A 88 7.25 1.81 1.60
N ASP A 89 8.37 2.15 1.00
CA ASP A 89 9.48 2.84 1.65
C ASP A 89 9.45 4.34 1.30
N LEU A 90 9.55 5.19 2.31
CA LEU A 90 9.51 6.65 2.19
C LEU A 90 10.77 7.25 2.77
N VAL A 91 11.30 8.27 2.09
CA VAL A 91 12.37 9.13 2.60
C VAL A 91 11.87 10.57 2.64
N TYR A 92 11.76 11.09 3.85
CA TYR A 92 11.36 12.47 4.12
C TYR A 92 12.57 13.31 4.52
N CYS A 93 12.76 14.44 3.86
CA CYS A 93 13.81 15.39 4.19
C CYS A 93 13.24 16.50 5.08
N LEU A 94 13.78 16.64 6.29
CA LEU A 94 13.32 17.65 7.24
C LEU A 94 13.67 19.07 6.79
N TYR A 95 14.77 19.25 6.05
CA TYR A 95 15.19 20.57 5.56
C TYR A 95 14.23 21.11 4.50
N ASN A 96 13.84 20.27 3.54
CA ASN A 96 12.89 20.64 2.49
C ASN A 96 11.42 20.50 2.93
N ALA A 97 11.19 19.99 4.14
CA ALA A 97 9.88 19.64 4.67
C ALA A 97 9.03 18.79 3.70
N GLY A 98 9.63 17.81 3.03
CA GLY A 98 8.97 17.05 1.96
C GLY A 98 9.48 15.62 1.78
N ILE A 99 8.65 14.78 1.19
CA ILE A 99 9.02 13.42 0.76
C ILE A 99 9.84 13.56 -0.53
N ILE A 100 11.10 13.13 -0.47
CA ILE A 100 12.04 13.22 -1.60
C ILE A 100 12.15 11.90 -2.36
N SER A 101 11.74 10.79 -1.76
CA SER A 101 11.71 9.49 -2.40
C SER A 101 10.58 8.64 -1.82
N SER A 102 9.88 7.95 -2.71
CA SER A 102 8.94 6.89 -2.38
C SER A 102 9.21 5.69 -3.29
N SER A 103 9.20 4.50 -2.72
CA SER A 103 9.41 3.25 -3.44
C SER A 103 8.37 2.22 -3.03
N ILE A 104 7.60 1.76 -4.01
CA ILE A 104 6.64 0.67 -3.82
C ILE A 104 7.34 -0.62 -4.27
N SER A 105 7.36 -1.62 -3.39
CA SER A 105 7.91 -2.94 -3.69
C SER A 105 6.81 -3.99 -3.63
N TYR A 106 6.54 -4.58 -4.79
CA TYR A 106 5.65 -5.72 -4.99
C TYR A 106 6.05 -6.42 -6.30
N PRO A 107 6.10 -7.77 -6.37
CA PRO A 107 6.41 -8.48 -7.60
C PRO A 107 5.26 -8.33 -8.60
N LEU A 108 5.46 -7.53 -9.64
CA LEU A 108 4.51 -7.33 -10.74
C LEU A 108 4.89 -8.23 -11.92
N ASP A 109 4.88 -9.55 -11.72
CA ASP A 109 5.11 -10.53 -12.77
C ASP A 109 3.79 -11.03 -13.38
N ASP A 110 3.88 -11.83 -14.44
CA ASP A 110 2.69 -12.35 -15.14
C ASP A 110 1.87 -13.36 -14.34
N ALA A 111 2.40 -13.83 -13.21
CA ALA A 111 1.67 -14.67 -12.28
C ALA A 111 1.05 -13.87 -11.12
N SER A 112 1.44 -12.60 -10.94
CA SER A 112 0.97 -11.79 -9.84
C SER A 112 -0.51 -11.40 -9.99
N PRO A 113 -1.29 -11.48 -8.91
CA PRO A 113 -2.72 -11.14 -8.94
C PRO A 113 -2.98 -9.62 -8.99
N ILE A 114 -1.98 -8.80 -8.69
CA ILE A 114 -2.04 -7.35 -8.82
C ILE A 114 -1.41 -6.94 -10.15
N GLU A 115 -2.17 -6.22 -10.97
CA GLU A 115 -1.69 -5.75 -12.28
C GLU A 115 -0.83 -4.50 -12.14
N SER A 116 -1.25 -3.54 -11.32
CA SER A 116 -0.50 -2.29 -11.11
C SER A 116 -0.78 -1.65 -9.76
N ILE A 117 0.20 -0.88 -9.28
CA ILE A 117 0.09 -0.07 -8.07
C ILE A 117 0.60 1.33 -8.39
N ALA A 118 -0.19 2.35 -8.09
CA ALA A 118 0.16 3.74 -8.33
C ALA A 118 -0.24 4.64 -7.15
N VAL A 119 0.44 5.79 -7.04
CA VAL A 119 0.07 6.84 -6.08
C VAL A 119 -1.07 7.65 -6.68
N SER A 120 -2.25 7.59 -6.06
CA SER A 120 -3.45 8.29 -6.55
C SER A 120 -3.63 9.67 -5.93
N LYS A 121 -3.29 9.84 -4.64
CA LYS A 121 -3.12 11.15 -3.99
C LYS A 121 -1.68 11.29 -3.51
N PRO A 122 -1.07 12.47 -3.69
CA PRO A 122 0.30 12.72 -3.27
C PRO A 122 0.54 12.32 -1.81
N LEU A 123 1.70 11.72 -1.57
CA LEU A 123 2.13 11.35 -0.24
C LEU A 123 2.58 12.60 0.51
N THR A 124 2.02 12.85 1.68
CA THR A 124 2.45 13.94 2.57
C THR A 124 2.74 13.42 3.96
N LEU A 125 3.62 14.12 4.66
CA LEU A 125 4.03 13.77 6.01
C LEU A 125 4.01 15.03 6.87
N HIS A 126 3.33 14.96 8.02
CA HIS A 126 3.34 15.99 9.05
C HIS A 126 4.04 15.46 10.30
N LEU A 127 5.04 16.18 10.80
CA LEU A 127 5.69 15.89 12.08
C LEU A 127 4.81 16.42 13.23
N LYS A 128 4.77 15.70 14.34
CA LYS A 128 4.03 16.10 15.56
C LYS A 128 4.91 16.83 16.57
#